data_AF-Q7XY52-F1
#
_entry.id   AF-Q7XY52-F1
#
_cell.length_a   1.000
_cell.length_b   1.000
_cell.length_c   1.000
_cell.angle_alpha   90.00
_cell.angle_beta   90.00
_cell.angle_gamma   90.00
#
_symmetry.space_group_name_H-M   'P 1'
#
loop_
_entity.id
_entity.type
_entity.pdbx_description
1 polymer ?
#
loop_
_entity_poly.entity_id
_entity_poly.type
_entity_poly.pdbx_seq_one_letter_code
_entity_poly.pdbx_strand_id
1 'polypeptide(L)'
;RFTRALLNLVTRNPDGRRRALLCGGGVANFSDIAATLAGVQQALTDFHGKLQVAKVKVFVRRGGPNYKTGLQLMRDLGNSLDIPIDVYGPETNMTSIVALAIKWIEEGV
;
A
#
# COMPACT_ATOMS: atom_id res chain seq x y z
N ARG A 1 -5.45 13.93 0.25
CA ARG A 1 -5.70 14.36 1.65
C ARG A 1 -5.86 13.17 2.59
N PHE A 2 -6.74 12.20 2.28
CA PHE A 2 -6.94 10.98 3.09
C PHE A 2 -5.66 10.17 3.35
N THR A 3 -4.94 9.77 2.29
CA THR A 3 -3.72 8.95 2.41
C THR A 3 -2.67 9.60 3.33
N ARG A 4 -2.41 10.90 3.17
CA ARG A 4 -1.44 11.62 4.00
C ARG A 4 -1.80 11.61 5.50
N ALA A 5 -3.09 11.66 5.84
CA ALA A 5 -3.52 11.57 7.24
C ALA A 5 -3.21 10.17 7.82
N LEU A 6 -3.51 9.11 7.08
CA LEU A 6 -3.19 7.74 7.48
C LEU A 6 -1.67 7.51 7.59
N LEU A 7 -0.90 8.00 6.62
CA LEU A 7 0.56 7.88 6.64
C LEU A 7 1.16 8.60 7.87
N ASN A 8 0.68 9.79 8.21
CA ASN A 8 1.08 10.47 9.43
C ASN A 8 0.81 9.65 10.70
N LEU A 9 -0.33 8.94 10.77
CA LEU A 9 -0.68 8.10 11.92
C LEU A 9 0.20 6.85 11.99
N VAL A 10 0.37 6.13 10.87
CA VAL A 10 1.13 4.88 10.85
C VAL A 10 2.63 5.10 11.02
N THR A 11 3.16 6.28 10.67
CA THR A 11 4.58 6.62 10.86
C THR A 11 4.88 7.32 12.18
N ARG A 12 3.85 7.62 13.00
CA ARG A 12 4.05 8.27 14.29
C ARG A 12 4.72 7.31 15.27
N ASN A 13 5.65 7.83 16.08
CA ASN A 13 6.33 7.11 17.17
C ASN A 13 6.84 5.72 16.74
N PRO A 14 7.87 5.64 15.88
CA PRO A 14 8.45 4.37 15.47
C PRO A 14 9.03 3.65 16.70
N ASP A 15 8.51 2.46 16.98
CA ASP A 15 8.84 1.61 18.13
C ASP A 15 9.70 0.39 17.73
N GLY A 16 10.24 0.39 16.51
CA GLY A 16 11.05 -0.68 15.95
C GLY A 16 10.26 -1.92 15.49
N ARG A 17 8.95 -1.99 15.77
CA ARG A 17 8.06 -3.07 15.32
C ARG A 17 7.66 -2.87 13.86
N ARG A 18 7.47 -3.98 13.15
CA ARG A 18 6.95 -3.97 11.78
C ARG A 18 5.48 -3.56 11.76
N ARG A 19 5.09 -2.78 10.76
CA ARG A 19 3.71 -2.33 10.55
C ARG A 19 3.26 -2.70 9.14
N ALA A 20 1.98 -3.00 8.98
CA ALA A 20 1.38 -3.28 7.67
C ALA A 20 0.31 -2.23 7.35
N LEU A 21 0.33 -1.71 6.12
CA LEU A 21 -0.70 -0.83 5.58
C LEU A 21 -1.44 -1.56 4.46
N LEU A 22 -2.73 -1.81 4.66
CA LEU A 22 -3.59 -2.48 3.69
C LEU A 22 -4.32 -1.45 2.81
N CYS A 23 -4.01 -1.43 1.53
CA CYS A 23 -4.73 -0.69 0.49
C CYS A 23 -5.57 -1.68 -0.34
N GLY A 24 -6.62 -2.19 0.30
CA GLY A 24 -7.53 -3.18 -0.29
C GLY A 24 -8.83 -2.59 -0.85
N GLY A 25 -9.58 -3.42 -1.57
CA GLY A 25 -10.98 -3.16 -1.89
C GLY A 25 -11.59 -4.21 -2.82
N GLY A 26 -12.92 -4.17 -2.92
CA GLY A 26 -13.65 -4.89 -3.96
C GLY A 26 -13.29 -4.40 -5.37
N VAL A 27 -13.82 -5.08 -6.37
CA VAL A 27 -13.67 -4.66 -7.77
C VAL A 27 -14.60 -3.45 -7.99
N ALA A 28 -14.03 -2.29 -8.30
CA ALA A 28 -14.81 -1.08 -8.52
C ALA A 28 -15.53 -1.15 -9.86
N ASN A 29 -16.80 -0.70 -9.90
CA ASN A 29 -17.59 -0.67 -11.14
C ASN A 29 -17.31 0.58 -11.98
N PHE A 30 -17.11 1.75 -11.34
CA PHE A 30 -17.00 3.05 -12.03
C PHE A 30 -15.80 3.89 -11.60
N SER A 31 -15.12 3.52 -10.51
CA SER A 31 -13.98 4.30 -10.01
C SER A 31 -12.73 4.05 -10.83
N ASP A 32 -12.08 5.11 -11.31
CA ASP A 32 -10.76 5.01 -11.94
C ASP A 32 -9.69 4.67 -10.90
N ILE A 33 -9.15 3.46 -11.01
CA ILE A 33 -8.15 2.95 -10.08
C ILE A 33 -6.79 3.62 -10.29
N ALA A 34 -6.42 3.97 -11.52
CA ALA A 34 -5.16 4.65 -11.81
C ALA A 34 -5.15 6.06 -11.20
N ALA A 35 -6.22 6.82 -11.39
CA ALA A 35 -6.36 8.15 -10.79
C ALA A 35 -6.35 8.10 -9.26
N THR A 36 -7.02 7.10 -8.67
CA THR A 36 -7.03 6.91 -7.21
C THR A 36 -5.64 6.58 -6.67
N LEU A 37 -4.93 5.65 -7.33
CA LEU A 37 -3.60 5.23 -6.90
C LEU A 37 -2.55 6.33 -7.11
N ALA A 38 -2.68 7.20 -8.12
CA ALA A 38 -1.79 8.35 -8.29
C ALA A 38 -1.73 9.25 -7.03
N GLY A 39 -2.88 9.48 -6.38
CA GLY A 39 -2.94 10.21 -5.12
C GLY A 39 -2.27 9.48 -3.95
N VAL A 40 -2.29 8.14 -3.95
CA VAL A 40 -1.57 7.30 -2.98
C VAL A 40 -0.06 7.37 -3.24
N GLN A 41 0.37 7.25 -4.49
CA GLN A 41 1.77 7.31 -4.89
C GLN A 41 2.45 8.61 -4.48
N GLN A 42 1.79 9.75 -4.74
CA GLN A 42 2.32 11.04 -4.32
C GLN A 42 2.52 11.07 -2.80
N ALA A 43 1.52 10.60 -2.04
CA ALA A 43 1.61 10.59 -0.58
C ALA A 43 2.69 9.63 -0.06
N LEU A 44 2.89 8.47 -0.69
CA LEU A 44 3.97 7.55 -0.32
C LEU A 44 5.34 8.17 -0.61
N THR A 45 5.48 8.87 -1.74
CA THR A 45 6.70 9.60 -2.10
C THR A 45 7.04 10.67 -1.07
N ASP A 46 6.06 11.47 -0.64
CA ASP A 46 6.27 12.51 0.36
C ASP A 46 6.66 11.94 1.75
N PHE A 47 6.32 10.68 2.03
CA PHE A 47 6.51 10.03 3.33
C PHE A 47 7.58 8.92 3.33
N HIS A 48 8.28 8.69 2.22
CA HIS A 48 9.16 7.52 2.01
C HIS A 48 10.12 7.27 3.19
N GLY A 49 10.90 8.28 3.61
CA GLY A 49 11.85 8.12 4.71
C GLY A 49 11.18 7.79 6.05
N LYS A 50 10.01 8.35 6.32
CA LYS A 50 9.23 8.04 7.54
C LYS A 50 8.69 6.61 7.52
N LEU A 51 8.31 6.12 6.34
CA LEU A 51 7.78 4.76 6.17
C LEU A 51 8.86 3.70 6.40
N GLN A 52 10.09 3.96 5.93
CA GLN A 52 11.24 3.10 6.18
C GLN A 52 11.59 3.04 7.67
N VAL A 53 11.69 4.20 8.34
CA VAL A 53 11.97 4.27 9.79
C VAL A 53 10.88 3.57 10.60
N ALA A 54 9.61 3.72 10.23
CA ALA A 54 8.49 3.05 10.88
C ALA A 54 8.27 1.59 10.45
N LYS A 55 9.17 1.02 9.63
CA LYS A 55 9.13 -0.37 9.12
C LYS A 55 7.76 -0.75 8.56
N VAL A 56 7.18 0.14 7.76
CA VAL A 56 5.85 -0.06 7.16
C VAL A 56 5.98 -0.81 5.84
N LYS A 57 5.25 -1.91 5.70
CA LYS A 57 5.02 -2.59 4.41
C LYS A 57 3.62 -2.32 3.90
N VAL A 58 3.49 -2.04 2.61
CA VAL A 58 2.20 -1.72 1.97
C VAL A 58 1.74 -2.92 1.16
N PHE A 59 0.47 -3.30 1.31
CA PHE A 59 -0.17 -4.35 0.53
C PHE A 59 -1.34 -3.76 -0.25
N VAL A 60 -1.32 -3.87 -1.57
CA VAL A 60 -2.35 -3.32 -2.45
C VAL A 60 -3.14 -4.45 -3.07
N ARG A 61 -4.47 -4.42 -2.97
CA ARG A 61 -5.36 -5.29 -3.75
C ARG A 61 -6.50 -4.48 -4.31
N ARG A 62 -6.53 -4.31 -5.63
CA ARG A 62 -7.58 -3.53 -6.31
C ARG A 62 -7.95 -4.13 -7.67
N GLY A 63 -9.20 -3.92 -8.06
CA GLY A 63 -9.71 -4.18 -9.41
C GLY A 63 -10.70 -3.09 -9.81
N GLY A 64 -11.02 -3.00 -11.10
CA GLY A 64 -11.93 -2.00 -11.67
C GLY A 64 -11.32 -1.29 -12.88
N PRO A 65 -11.95 -0.23 -13.40
CA PRO A 65 -11.43 0.53 -14.54
C PRO A 65 -9.97 0.98 -14.34
N ASN A 66 -9.14 0.82 -15.37
CA ASN A 66 -7.72 1.22 -15.40
C ASN A 66 -6.82 0.62 -14.29
N TYR A 67 -7.26 -0.46 -13.63
CA TYR A 67 -6.49 -1.05 -12.53
C TYR A 67 -5.09 -1.51 -12.92
N LYS A 68 -4.91 -2.12 -14.11
CA LYS A 68 -3.59 -2.64 -14.54
C LYS A 68 -2.53 -1.55 -14.54
N THR A 69 -2.85 -0.38 -15.09
CA THR A 69 -1.98 0.79 -15.09
C THR A 69 -1.70 1.26 -13.67
N GLY A 70 -2.73 1.42 -12.84
CA GLY A 70 -2.56 1.84 -11.45
C GLY A 70 -1.70 0.89 -10.62
N LEU A 71 -1.89 -0.42 -10.80
CA LEU A 71 -1.09 -1.44 -10.11
C LEU A 71 0.36 -1.45 -10.61
N GLN A 72 0.60 -1.29 -11.90
CA GLN A 72 1.95 -1.23 -12.45
C GLN A 72 2.71 -0.03 -11.87
N LEU A 73 2.09 1.15 -11.87
CA LEU A 73 2.65 2.36 -11.30
C LEU A 73 3.00 2.18 -9.80
N MET A 74 2.16 1.48 -9.03
CA MET A 74 2.46 1.17 -7.63
C MET A 74 3.67 0.23 -7.46
N ARG A 75 3.85 -0.75 -8.36
CA ARG A 75 5.03 -1.64 -8.35
C ARG A 75 6.32 -0.87 -8.65
N ASP A 76 6.27 -0.03 -9.68
CA ASP A 76 7.41 0.78 -10.11
C ASP A 76 7.84 1.75 -8.99
N LEU A 77 6.86 2.29 -8.25
CA LEU A 77 7.12 3.14 -7.09
C LEU A 77 7.83 2.40 -5.95
N GLY A 78 7.38 1.19 -5.62
CA GLY A 78 8.00 0.37 -4.56
C GLY A 78 9.49 0.10 -4.86
N ASN A 79 9.79 -0.22 -6.12
CA ASN A 79 11.17 -0.42 -6.58
C ASN A 79 12.00 0.87 -6.54
N SER A 80 11.40 2.01 -6.88
CA SER A 80 12.11 3.29 -6.98
C SER A 80 12.43 3.90 -5.61
N LEU A 81 11.55 3.72 -4.63
CA LEU A 81 11.67 4.34 -3.29
C LEU A 81 12.20 3.39 -2.22
N ASP A 82 12.51 2.14 -2.58
CA ASP A 82 12.89 1.07 -1.64
C ASP A 82 11.91 0.96 -0.46
N ILE A 83 10.61 1.02 -0.80
CA ILE A 83 9.51 0.78 0.14
C ILE A 83 8.96 -0.60 -0.21
N PRO A 84 8.82 -1.52 0.76
CA PRO A 84 8.23 -2.83 0.47
C PRO A 84 6.74 -2.65 0.15
N ILE A 85 6.38 -2.84 -1.13
CA ILE A 85 5.01 -2.76 -1.64
C ILE A 85 4.69 -4.05 -2.40
N ASP A 86 3.74 -4.82 -1.89
CA ASP A 86 3.19 -5.99 -2.60
C ASP A 86 1.87 -5.60 -3.28
N VAL A 87 1.75 -5.90 -4.57
CA VAL A 87 0.64 -5.42 -5.40
C VAL A 87 -0.08 -6.57 -6.10
N TYR A 88 -1.38 -6.70 -5.83
CA TYR A 88 -2.27 -7.75 -6.29
C TYR A 88 -3.48 -7.20 -7.05
N GLY A 89 -3.91 -7.92 -8.08
CA GLY A 89 -5.10 -7.58 -8.87
C GLY A 89 -6.34 -8.37 -8.46
N PRO A 90 -7.39 -8.34 -9.31
CA PRO A 90 -8.65 -9.03 -9.06
C PRO A 90 -8.53 -10.55 -9.06
N GLU A 91 -7.47 -11.11 -9.65
CA GLU A 91 -7.15 -12.54 -9.64
C GLU A 91 -6.86 -13.08 -8.23
N THR A 92 -6.44 -12.21 -7.32
CA THR A 92 -6.21 -12.56 -5.92
C THR A 92 -7.49 -12.33 -5.11
N ASN A 93 -7.81 -13.25 -4.19
CA ASN A 93 -8.94 -13.07 -3.27
C ASN A 93 -8.75 -11.77 -2.46
N MET A 94 -9.83 -11.01 -2.29
CA MET A 94 -9.82 -9.70 -1.63
C MET A 94 -9.15 -9.72 -0.26
N THR A 95 -9.34 -10.78 0.53
CA THR A 95 -8.82 -10.85 1.90
C THR A 95 -7.46 -11.54 2.00
N SER A 96 -6.90 -12.08 0.92
CA SER A 96 -5.57 -12.73 0.95
C SER A 96 -4.47 -11.79 1.43
N ILE A 97 -4.57 -10.50 1.13
CA ILE A 97 -3.61 -9.49 1.62
C ILE A 97 -3.62 -9.32 3.14
N VAL A 98 -4.72 -9.68 3.82
CA VAL A 98 -4.80 -9.62 5.29
C VAL A 98 -3.92 -10.69 5.91
N ALA A 99 -3.97 -11.93 5.39
CA ALA A 99 -3.12 -13.02 5.86
C ALA A 99 -1.63 -12.71 5.65
N LEU A 100 -1.29 -12.12 4.50
CA LEU A 100 0.08 -11.68 4.21
C LEU A 100 0.57 -10.56 5.14
N ALA A 101 -0.32 -9.62 5.46
CA ALA A 101 -0.01 -8.54 6.39
C ALA A 101 0.19 -9.02 7.83
N ILE A 102 -0.63 -9.97 8.29
CA ILE A 102 -0.46 -10.60 9.61
C ILE A 102 0.90 -11.28 9.67
N LYS A 103 1.22 -12.11 8.68
CA LYS A 103 2.52 -12.79 8.59
C LYS A 103 3.69 -11.80 8.64
N TRP A 104 3.61 -10.69 7.92
CA TRP A 104 4.65 -9.65 7.96
C TRP A 104 4.87 -9.05 9.34
N ILE A 105 3.79 -8.81 10.10
CA ILE A 105 3.86 -8.27 11.46
C ILE A 105 4.47 -9.31 12.40
N GLU A 106 4.04 -10.57 12.30
CA GLU A 106 4.53 -11.68 13.14
C GLU A 106 6.02 -11.97 12.94
N GLU A 107 6.53 -11.93 11.70
CA GLU A 107 7.96 -12.08 11.40
C GLU A 107 8.83 -10.92 11.93
N GLY A 108 8.22 -9.86 12.44
CA GLY A 108 8.90 -8.72 13.04
C GLY A 108 8.97 -8.75 14.57
N VAL A 109 8.41 -9.78 15.20
CA VAL A 109 8.48 -10.07 16.64
C VAL A 109 9.65 -11.00 16.90
#